data_AF-A0A0T9LR98-F1
#
_entry.id   AF-A0A0T9LR98-F1
#
_cell.length_a   1.000
_cell.length_b   1.000
_cell.length_c   1.000
_cell.angle_alpha   90.00
_cell.angle_beta   90.00
_cell.angle_gamma   90.00
#
_symmetry.space_group_name_H-M   'P 1'
#
loop_
_entity.id
_entity.type
_entity.pdbx_description
1 polymer ?
#
loop_
_entity_poly.entity_id
_entity_poly.type
_entity_poly.pdbx_seq_one_letter_code
_entity_poly.pdbx_strand_id
1 'polypeptide(L)'
;MPTIDLSQLPAPLVVEPLDFDSLFALRKEAFIALYPADQQDAVRLTLSFESEPIVKLLQESTYRELLLRQRVNEGAQAVMVAHAIGSDLDHLGANNGIEQLTITPANPDTIPPIAAAMESNDDFRVRIPQVFEGLSVAGPTGAYEYHARSAEVGWPMLPLSAHHRPVSLLLCFPARATAKPHKIYWIRSLLR
;
A
#
# COMPACT_ATOMS: atom_id res chain seq x y z
N MET A 1 8.89 19.07 -3.94
CA MET A 1 8.80 18.25 -5.18
C MET A 1 7.34 17.90 -5.42
N PRO A 2 6.87 17.61 -6.65
CA PRO A 2 5.49 17.16 -6.83
C PRO A 2 5.29 15.88 -6.01
N THR A 3 4.29 15.88 -5.12
CA THR A 3 3.89 14.69 -4.37
C THR A 3 3.40 13.67 -5.40
N ILE A 4 4.21 12.63 -5.68
CA ILE A 4 3.78 11.54 -6.57
C ILE A 4 2.77 10.71 -5.78
N ASP A 5 1.56 10.58 -6.32
CA ASP A 5 0.56 9.68 -5.77
C ASP A 5 0.95 8.23 -6.09
N LEU A 6 1.50 7.55 -5.08
CA LEU A 6 1.95 6.16 -5.22
C LEU A 6 0.81 5.20 -5.54
N SER A 7 -0.45 5.56 -5.24
CA SER A 7 -1.61 4.73 -5.53
C SER A 7 -1.94 4.66 -7.04
N GLN A 8 -1.41 5.59 -7.84
CA GLN A 8 -1.65 5.65 -9.29
C GLN A 8 -0.59 4.91 -10.11
N LEU A 9 0.36 4.24 -9.46
CA LEU A 9 1.35 3.43 -10.15
C LEU A 9 0.69 2.24 -10.86
N PRO A 10 1.17 1.86 -12.06
CA PRO A 10 0.68 0.65 -12.72
C PRO A 10 0.96 -0.57 -11.83
N ALA A 11 0.09 -1.58 -11.95
CA ALA A 11 0.26 -2.82 -11.21
C ALA A 11 1.63 -3.45 -11.49
N PRO A 12 2.33 -3.96 -10.46
CA PRO A 12 3.65 -4.53 -10.61
C PRO A 12 3.57 -5.88 -11.33
N LEU A 13 4.63 -6.23 -12.06
CA LEU A 13 4.71 -7.49 -12.84
C LEU A 13 4.58 -8.76 -11.99
N VAL A 14 4.85 -8.66 -10.67
CA VAL A 14 4.71 -9.79 -9.74
C VAL A 14 3.24 -10.17 -9.51
N VAL A 15 2.30 -9.24 -9.73
CA VAL A 15 0.86 -9.51 -9.63
C VAL A 15 0.40 -10.09 -10.95
N GLU A 16 0.23 -11.41 -10.99
CA GLU A 16 -0.20 -12.11 -12.18
C GLU A 16 -1.74 -12.01 -12.35
N PRO A 17 -2.25 -11.76 -13.57
CA PRO A 17 -3.68 -11.91 -13.84
C PRO A 17 -4.07 -13.39 -13.73
N LEU A 18 -5.12 -13.68 -12.97
CA LEU A 18 -5.60 -15.05 -12.75
C LEU A 18 -6.81 -15.33 -13.62
N ASP A 19 -6.68 -16.35 -14.47
CA ASP A 19 -7.77 -16.86 -15.30
C ASP A 19 -7.91 -18.37 -15.10
N PHE A 20 -9.10 -18.80 -14.69
CA PHE A 20 -9.37 -20.21 -14.40
C PHE A 20 -9.28 -21.06 -15.67
N ASP A 21 -9.87 -20.61 -16.77
CA ASP A 21 -9.97 -21.41 -17.99
C ASP A 21 -8.60 -21.65 -18.62
N SER A 22 -7.74 -20.62 -18.64
CA SER A 22 -6.35 -20.74 -19.10
C SER A 22 -5.54 -21.72 -18.25
N LEU A 23 -5.65 -21.63 -16.91
CA LEU A 23 -4.96 -22.55 -16.00
C LEU A 23 -5.49 -23.99 -16.13
N PHE A 24 -6.80 -24.14 -16.29
CA PHE A 24 -7.44 -25.43 -16.46
C PHE A 24 -7.00 -26.11 -17.76
N ALA A 25 -6.93 -25.38 -18.86
CA ALA A 25 -6.41 -25.87 -20.13
C ALA A 25 -4.95 -26.31 -20.00
N LEU A 26 -4.09 -25.47 -19.40
CA LEU A 26 -2.69 -25.80 -19.16
C LEU A 26 -2.54 -27.08 -18.32
N ARG A 27 -3.37 -27.23 -17.29
CA ARG A 27 -3.33 -28.41 -16.41
C ARG A 27 -3.86 -29.67 -17.09
N LYS A 28 -4.87 -29.56 -17.96
CA LYS A 28 -5.32 -30.65 -18.84
C LYS A 28 -4.19 -31.11 -19.75
N GLU A 29 -3.48 -30.19 -20.41
CA GLU A 29 -2.33 -30.52 -21.25
C GLU A 29 -1.21 -31.19 -20.45
N ALA A 30 -0.89 -30.67 -19.26
CA ALA A 30 0.12 -31.25 -18.39
C ALA A 30 -0.24 -32.68 -17.96
N PHE A 31 -1.53 -32.94 -17.70
CA PHE A 31 -2.01 -34.30 -17.39
C PHE A 31 -1.90 -35.23 -18.61
N ILE A 32 -2.29 -34.76 -19.81
CA ILE A 32 -2.17 -35.54 -21.05
C ILE A 32 -0.71 -35.89 -21.34
N ALA A 33 0.23 -34.96 -21.10
CA ALA A 33 1.65 -35.16 -21.32
C ALA A 33 2.28 -36.26 -20.46
N LEU A 34 1.61 -36.72 -19.39
CA LEU A 34 2.05 -37.86 -18.58
C LEU A 34 1.83 -39.21 -19.28
N TYR A 35 1.00 -39.26 -20.32
CA TYR A 35 0.74 -40.47 -21.09
C TYR A 35 1.71 -40.64 -22.28
N PRO A 36 2.00 -41.88 -22.68
CA PRO A 36 2.71 -42.17 -23.93
C PRO A 36 2.05 -41.50 -25.15
N ALA A 37 2.85 -41.06 -26.13
CA ALA A 37 2.38 -40.26 -27.26
C ALA A 37 1.26 -40.93 -28.07
N ASP A 38 1.28 -42.26 -28.19
CA ASP A 38 0.26 -43.07 -28.86
C ASP A 38 -1.11 -43.05 -28.15
N GLN A 39 -1.16 -42.67 -26.87
CA GLN A 39 -2.37 -42.65 -26.05
C GLN A 39 -2.91 -41.23 -25.81
N GLN A 40 -2.13 -40.19 -26.12
CA GLN A 40 -2.48 -38.80 -25.79
C GLN A 40 -3.77 -38.34 -26.47
N ASP A 41 -3.99 -38.69 -27.74
CA ASP A 41 -5.20 -38.29 -28.47
C ASP A 41 -6.46 -38.94 -27.89
N ALA A 42 -6.37 -40.20 -27.46
CA ALA A 42 -7.49 -40.89 -26.81
C ALA A 42 -7.83 -40.24 -25.46
N VAL A 43 -6.81 -39.92 -24.64
CA VAL A 43 -7.00 -39.25 -23.35
C VAL A 43 -7.56 -37.84 -23.53
N ARG A 44 -7.08 -37.09 -24.53
CA ARG A 44 -7.58 -35.76 -24.87
C ARG A 44 -9.07 -35.79 -25.22
N LEU A 45 -9.50 -36.77 -26.01
CA LEU A 45 -10.90 -36.96 -26.34
C LEU A 45 -11.72 -37.28 -25.07
N THR A 46 -11.25 -38.17 -24.20
CA THR A 46 -11.92 -38.48 -22.94
C THR A 46 -12.09 -37.22 -22.07
N LEU A 47 -11.04 -36.41 -21.88
CA LEU A 47 -11.08 -35.20 -21.07
C LEU A 47 -11.90 -34.04 -21.67
N SER A 48 -12.40 -34.20 -22.90
CA SER A 48 -13.38 -33.27 -23.48
C SER A 48 -14.78 -33.42 -22.87
N PHE A 49 -15.10 -34.58 -22.28
CA PHE A 49 -16.38 -34.84 -21.67
C PHE A 49 -16.41 -34.37 -20.21
N GLU A 50 -17.31 -33.44 -19.88
CA GLU A 50 -17.48 -32.91 -18.51
C GLU A 50 -17.99 -33.94 -17.49
N SER A 51 -18.55 -35.07 -17.97
CA SER A 51 -19.00 -36.18 -17.13
C SER A 51 -17.85 -37.02 -16.59
N GLU A 52 -16.65 -36.92 -17.16
CA GLU A 52 -15.50 -37.68 -16.69
C GLU A 52 -15.08 -37.22 -15.28
N PRO A 53 -14.98 -38.13 -14.29
CA PRO A 53 -14.67 -37.75 -12.92
C PRO A 53 -13.30 -37.09 -12.78
N ILE A 54 -12.35 -37.44 -13.66
CA ILE A 54 -11.01 -36.83 -13.71
C ILE A 54 -11.11 -35.33 -14.03
N VAL A 55 -12.06 -34.92 -14.87
CA VAL A 55 -12.28 -33.50 -15.21
C VAL A 55 -12.66 -32.70 -13.97
N LYS A 56 -13.50 -33.26 -13.08
CA LYS A 56 -13.84 -32.62 -11.80
C LYS A 56 -12.67 -32.53 -10.83
N LEU A 57 -11.82 -33.57 -10.78
CA LEU A 57 -10.59 -33.53 -10.01
C LEU A 57 -9.62 -32.44 -10.52
N LEU A 58 -9.47 -32.30 -11.84
CA LEU A 58 -8.66 -31.25 -12.45
C LEU A 58 -9.24 -29.85 -12.18
N GLN A 59 -10.57 -29.70 -12.18
CA GLN A 59 -11.25 -28.44 -11.83
C GLN A 59 -10.98 -28.04 -10.37
N GLU A 60 -11.16 -28.96 -9.41
CA GLU A 60 -10.85 -28.72 -7.99
C GLU A 60 -9.38 -28.33 -7.80
N SER A 61 -8.47 -29.07 -8.43
CA SER A 61 -7.05 -28.80 -8.32
C SER A 61 -6.65 -27.45 -8.94
N THR A 62 -7.29 -27.05 -10.05
CA THR A 62 -7.07 -25.74 -10.68
C THR A 62 -7.60 -24.62 -9.81
N TYR A 63 -8.77 -24.82 -9.18
CA TYR A 63 -9.33 -23.85 -8.24
C TYR A 63 -8.41 -23.63 -7.04
N ARG A 64 -7.85 -24.72 -6.49
CA ARG A 64 -6.85 -24.63 -5.41
C ARG A 64 -5.59 -23.89 -5.84
N GLU A 65 -5.11 -24.12 -7.06
CA GLU A 65 -3.97 -23.37 -7.61
C GLU A 65 -4.28 -21.88 -7.76
N LEU A 66 -5.46 -21.53 -8.25
CA LEU A 66 -5.91 -20.14 -8.38
C LEU A 66 -5.91 -19.43 -7.00
N LEU A 67 -6.47 -20.07 -5.97
CA LEU A 67 -6.45 -19.52 -4.61
C LEU A 67 -5.03 -19.31 -4.07
N LEU A 68 -4.12 -20.25 -4.34
CA LEU A 68 -2.72 -20.12 -3.91
C LEU A 68 -2.03 -18.96 -4.63
N ARG A 69 -2.23 -18.81 -5.95
CA ARG A 69 -1.67 -17.68 -6.71
C ARG A 69 -2.26 -16.35 -6.25
N GLN A 70 -3.56 -16.30 -5.97
CA GLN A 70 -4.22 -15.13 -5.40
C GLN A 70 -3.59 -14.75 -4.06
N ARG A 71 -3.35 -15.75 -3.19
CA ARG A 71 -2.69 -15.52 -1.90
C ARG A 71 -1.26 -14.98 -2.06
N VAL A 72 -0.53 -15.44 -3.07
CA VAL A 72 0.81 -14.92 -3.41
C VAL A 72 0.72 -13.47 -3.91
N ASN A 73 -0.23 -13.16 -4.79
CA ASN A 73 -0.47 -11.80 -5.28
C ASN A 73 -0.77 -10.82 -4.13
N GLU A 74 -1.68 -11.21 -3.22
CA GLU A 74 -2.00 -10.42 -2.03
C GLU A 74 -0.79 -10.25 -1.11
N GLY A 75 -0.01 -11.31 -0.89
CA GLY A 75 1.22 -11.25 -0.11
C GLY A 75 2.27 -10.32 -0.73
N ALA A 76 2.40 -10.31 -2.05
CA ALA A 76 3.29 -9.39 -2.75
C ALA A 76 2.83 -7.93 -2.61
N GLN A 77 1.53 -7.67 -2.73
CA GLN A 77 0.95 -6.33 -2.54
C GLN A 77 1.12 -5.81 -1.12
N ALA A 78 0.98 -6.67 -0.10
CA ALA A 78 1.14 -6.32 1.31
C ALA A 78 2.54 -5.79 1.66
N VAL A 79 3.58 -6.16 0.90
CA VAL A 79 4.97 -5.71 1.13
C VAL A 79 5.28 -4.40 0.37
N MET A 80 4.35 -3.90 -0.44
CA MET A 80 4.54 -2.68 -1.24
C MET A 80 3.75 -1.52 -0.66
N VAL A 81 4.42 -0.41 -0.30
CA VAL A 81 3.77 0.79 0.28
C VAL A 81 2.60 1.29 -0.57
N ALA A 82 2.74 1.24 -1.90
CA ALA A 82 1.69 1.66 -2.84
C ALA A 82 0.38 0.86 -2.74
N HIS A 83 0.44 -0.41 -2.33
CA HIS A 83 -0.70 -1.32 -2.35
C HIS A 83 -1.11 -1.83 -0.96
N ALA A 84 -0.19 -1.88 -0.01
CA ALA A 84 -0.42 -2.34 1.35
C ALA A 84 -1.54 -1.55 2.05
N ILE A 85 -2.33 -2.23 2.88
CA ILE A 85 -3.47 -1.66 3.60
C ILE A 85 -3.48 -2.12 5.06
N GLY A 86 -4.06 -1.30 5.94
CA GLY A 86 -4.23 -1.65 7.36
C GLY A 86 -2.90 -2.00 8.03
N SER A 87 -2.87 -3.12 8.75
CA SER A 87 -1.69 -3.54 9.52
C SER A 87 -0.44 -3.77 8.68
N ASP A 88 -0.57 -4.19 7.42
CA ASP A 88 0.59 -4.40 6.54
C ASP A 88 1.30 -3.06 6.25
N LEU A 89 0.51 -2.01 6.05
CA LEU A 89 1.03 -0.64 5.88
C LEU A 89 1.66 -0.12 7.17
N ASP A 90 1.08 -0.44 8.33
CA ASP A 90 1.62 -0.09 9.65
C ASP A 90 3.00 -0.70 9.86
N HIS A 91 3.18 -1.97 9.51
CA HIS A 91 4.48 -2.64 9.58
C HIS A 91 5.52 -2.01 8.63
N LEU A 92 5.13 -1.59 7.43
CA LEU A 92 6.01 -0.88 6.50
C LEU A 92 6.38 0.52 7.01
N GLY A 93 5.45 1.22 7.67
CA GLY A 93 5.74 2.47 8.35
C GLY A 93 6.70 2.29 9.52
N ALA A 94 6.49 1.26 10.34
CA ALA A 94 7.36 0.95 11.48
C ALA A 94 8.80 0.63 11.04
N ASN A 95 8.98 0.01 9.87
CA ASN A 95 10.31 -0.20 9.29
C ASN A 95 11.05 1.12 8.99
N ASN A 96 10.33 2.20 8.75
CA ASN A 96 10.87 3.55 8.58
C ASN A 96 10.80 4.39 9.87
N GLY A 97 10.47 3.78 11.01
CA GLY A 97 10.42 4.45 12.31
C GLY A 97 9.24 5.42 12.48
N ILE A 98 8.16 5.24 11.72
CA ILE A 98 6.95 6.06 11.83
C ILE A 98 5.70 5.22 12.07
N GLU A 99 4.73 5.82 12.74
CA GLU A 99 3.42 5.23 13.03
C GLU A 99 2.30 6.12 12.47
N GLN A 100 1.11 5.53 12.28
CA GLN A 100 -0.10 6.27 11.92
C GLN A 100 -0.43 7.29 13.01
N LEU A 101 -0.81 8.49 12.59
CA LEU A 101 -1.20 9.54 13.53
C LEU A 101 -2.64 9.32 14.03
N THR A 102 -2.86 9.53 15.33
CA THR A 102 -4.21 9.59 15.89
C THR A 102 -4.80 10.99 15.69
N ILE A 103 -5.90 11.09 14.94
CA ILE A 103 -6.64 12.35 14.71
C ILE A 103 -7.48 12.69 15.94
N THR A 104 -8.30 11.72 16.37
CA THR A 104 -9.17 11.84 17.53
C THR A 104 -8.89 10.67 18.45
N PRO A 105 -8.46 10.91 19.72
CA PRO A 105 -8.22 9.82 20.65
C PRO A 105 -9.51 9.06 20.95
N ALA A 106 -9.39 7.78 21.30
CA ALA A 106 -10.53 7.00 21.74
C ALA A 106 -11.15 7.62 23.00
N ASN A 107 -12.48 7.63 23.07
CA ASN A 107 -13.22 8.02 24.25
C ASN A 107 -14.08 6.83 24.73
N PRO A 108 -13.61 6.07 25.74
CA PRO A 108 -14.34 4.93 26.27
C PRO A 108 -15.54 5.33 27.16
N ASP A 109 -15.60 6.59 27.60
CA ASP A 109 -16.60 7.07 28.57
C ASP A 109 -17.92 7.48 27.90
N THR A 110 -17.98 7.56 26.57
CA THR A 110 -19.21 7.82 25.83
C THR A 110 -20.02 6.54 25.60
N ILE A 111 -21.34 6.66 25.50
CA ILE A 111 -22.24 5.54 25.16
C ILE A 111 -22.92 5.88 23.82
N PRO A 112 -22.63 5.16 22.72
CA PRO A 112 -21.64 4.09 22.59
C PRO A 112 -20.18 4.59 22.69
N PRO A 113 -19.21 3.72 23.05
CA PRO A 113 -17.79 4.07 23.07
C PRO A 113 -17.31 4.53 21.69
N ILE A 114 -16.53 5.61 21.64
CA ILE A 114 -15.97 6.15 20.40
C ILE A 114 -14.55 5.61 20.24
N ALA A 115 -14.32 4.84 19.16
CA ALA A 115 -12.99 4.39 18.78
C ALA A 115 -12.09 5.55 18.34
N ALA A 116 -10.78 5.38 18.44
CA ALA A 116 -9.84 6.37 17.94
C ALA A 116 -9.99 6.53 16.42
N ALA A 117 -10.07 7.78 15.96
CA ALA A 117 -10.01 8.08 14.54
C ALA A 117 -8.53 8.18 14.15
N MET A 118 -8.07 7.23 13.35
CA MET A 118 -6.70 7.18 12.84
C MET A 118 -6.61 7.92 11.50
N GLU A 119 -5.39 8.30 11.14
CA GLU A 119 -5.03 8.79 9.81
C GLU A 119 -5.45 7.82 8.69
N SER A 120 -5.73 8.35 7.51
CA SER A 120 -6.06 7.52 6.35
C SER A 120 -4.82 6.80 5.80
N ASN A 121 -5.02 5.61 5.21
CA ASN A 121 -3.92 4.88 4.55
C ASN A 121 -3.26 5.72 3.45
N ASP A 122 -4.02 6.56 2.73
CA ASP A 122 -3.49 7.37 1.64
C ASP A 122 -2.58 8.50 2.15
N ASP A 123 -2.96 9.17 3.25
CA ASP A 123 -2.09 10.17 3.90
C ASP A 123 -0.82 9.51 4.48
N PHE A 124 -0.99 8.34 5.11
CA PHE A 124 0.13 7.61 5.70
C PHE A 124 1.12 7.10 4.65
N ARG A 125 0.63 6.61 3.49
CA ARG A 125 1.46 6.21 2.34
C ARG A 125 2.35 7.32 1.83
N VAL A 126 1.88 8.57 1.85
CA VAL A 126 2.68 9.72 1.44
C VAL A 126 3.78 10.02 2.46
N ARG A 127 3.53 9.83 3.75
CA ARG A 127 4.51 10.11 4.80
C ARG A 127 5.67 9.11 4.85
N ILE A 128 5.42 7.83 4.55
CA ILE A 128 6.43 6.77 4.58
C ILE A 128 7.72 7.13 3.80
N PRO A 129 7.67 7.48 2.50
CA PRO A 129 8.87 7.88 1.76
C PRO A 129 9.38 9.27 2.17
N GLN A 130 8.52 10.15 2.70
CA GLN A 130 8.94 11.48 3.15
C GLN A 130 9.86 11.45 4.38
N VAL A 131 9.92 10.33 5.12
CA VAL A 131 10.89 10.14 6.20
C VAL A 131 12.31 10.39 5.71
N PHE A 132 12.65 9.94 4.50
CA PHE A 132 13.99 10.12 3.95
C PHE A 132 14.34 11.59 3.69
N GLU A 133 13.35 12.42 3.36
CA GLU A 133 13.53 13.88 3.25
C GLU A 133 13.77 14.52 4.63
N GLY A 134 13.17 13.97 5.69
CA GLY A 134 13.33 14.38 7.08
C GLY A 134 14.66 14.00 7.73
N LEU A 135 15.46 13.11 7.12
CA LEU A 135 16.78 12.73 7.65
C LEU A 135 17.83 13.85 7.48
N SER A 136 17.57 14.82 6.61
CA SER A 136 18.50 15.90 6.34
C SER A 136 18.39 17.03 7.37
N VAL A 137 19.52 17.35 8.01
CA VAL A 137 19.63 18.45 8.99
C VAL A 137 19.96 19.80 8.32
N ALA A 138 20.27 19.79 7.01
CA ALA A 138 20.69 20.99 6.26
C ALA A 138 19.53 21.91 5.83
N GLY A 139 18.30 21.65 6.29
CA GLY A 139 17.11 22.43 5.95
C GLY A 139 16.71 22.39 4.47
N PRO A 140 16.66 21.24 3.78
CA PRO A 140 16.03 21.17 2.47
C PRO A 140 14.51 21.35 2.62
N THR A 141 13.85 21.82 1.55
CA THR A 141 12.39 22.02 1.53
C THR A 141 11.62 20.76 1.97
N GLY A 142 12.06 19.58 1.56
CA GLY A 142 11.43 18.30 1.91
C GLY A 142 11.45 17.98 3.42
N ALA A 143 12.52 18.35 4.14
CA ALA A 143 12.61 18.14 5.58
C ALA A 143 11.54 18.98 6.33
N TYR A 144 11.38 20.25 5.93
CA TYR A 144 10.36 21.12 6.50
C TYR A 144 8.95 20.59 6.23
N GLU A 145 8.68 20.09 5.02
CA GLU A 145 7.40 19.49 4.64
C GLU A 145 7.10 18.24 5.48
N TYR A 146 8.08 17.36 5.67
CA TYR A 146 7.95 16.14 6.47
C TYR A 146 7.64 16.44 7.94
N HIS A 147 8.43 17.32 8.59
CA HIS A 147 8.22 17.66 10.00
C HIS A 147 6.88 18.38 10.24
N ALA A 148 6.44 19.21 9.28
CA ALA A 148 5.13 19.86 9.35
C ALA A 148 3.99 18.83 9.27
N ARG A 149 4.05 17.88 8.32
CA ARG A 149 3.03 16.83 8.16
C ARG A 149 3.02 15.83 9.31
N SER A 150 4.17 15.57 9.94
CA SER A 150 4.26 14.67 11.09
C SER A 150 3.65 15.24 12.37
N ALA A 151 3.43 16.56 12.45
CA ALA A 151 2.82 17.21 13.61
C ALA A 151 1.28 17.10 13.64
N GLU A 152 0.63 17.04 12.47
CA GLU A 152 -0.82 17.00 12.35
C GLU A 152 -1.28 16.42 11.01
N VAL A 153 -2.27 15.52 11.08
CA VAL A 153 -2.94 14.97 9.90
C VAL A 153 -3.68 16.07 9.15
N GLY A 154 -3.53 16.10 7.82
CA GLY A 154 -4.27 17.03 6.97
C GLY A 154 -3.75 18.47 6.99
N TRP A 155 -2.47 18.71 7.28
CA TRP A 155 -1.79 19.99 7.01
C TRP A 155 -1.27 20.03 5.56
N PRO A 156 -2.02 20.61 4.60
CA PRO A 156 -1.45 20.89 3.28
C PRO A 156 -0.41 22.01 3.45
N MET A 157 0.85 21.71 3.16
CA MET A 157 1.88 22.74 3.07
C MET A 157 1.83 23.36 1.67
N LEU A 158 1.72 24.70 1.61
CA LEU A 158 1.96 25.48 0.40
C LEU A 158 3.47 25.64 0.19
N PRO A 159 3.95 25.84 -1.05
CA PRO A 159 5.37 25.96 -1.32
C PRO A 159 6.01 27.10 -0.51
N LEU A 160 7.18 26.80 0.04
CA LEU A 160 8.05 27.74 0.73
C LEU A 160 8.37 28.93 -0.20
N SER A 161 8.05 30.16 0.22
CA SER A 161 8.43 31.35 -0.52
C SER A 161 9.76 31.87 0.02
N ALA A 162 10.81 31.85 -0.83
CA ALA A 162 12.11 32.40 -0.48
C ALA A 162 12.00 33.92 -0.36
N HIS A 163 12.19 34.46 0.84
CA HIS A 163 12.36 35.90 1.01
C HIS A 163 13.72 36.34 0.43
N HIS A 164 13.81 37.62 0.01
CA HIS A 164 15.03 38.29 -0.47
C HIS A 164 16.20 38.35 0.55
N ARG A 165 16.11 37.71 1.73
CA ARG A 165 17.13 37.71 2.78
C ARG A 165 17.66 36.29 3.02
N PRO A 166 18.99 36.06 3.05
CA PRO A 166 19.60 34.73 3.03
C PRO A 166 19.35 33.85 4.27
N VAL A 167 18.67 34.35 5.32
CA VAL A 167 18.51 33.64 6.62
C VAL A 167 17.06 33.62 7.12
N SER A 168 16.09 34.09 6.32
CA SER A 168 14.68 34.13 6.73
C SER A 168 13.82 33.20 5.90
N LEU A 169 13.29 32.16 6.54
CA LEU A 169 12.41 31.15 5.94
C LEU A 169 10.96 31.42 6.36
N LEU A 170 10.03 31.51 5.39
CA LEU A 170 8.61 31.68 5.66
C LEU A 170 7.86 30.39 5.33
N LEU A 171 7.35 29.70 6.36
CA LEU A 171 6.46 28.54 6.22
C LEU A 171 5.01 29.03 6.26
N CYS A 172 4.26 28.80 5.18
CA CYS A 172 2.88 29.24 5.04
C CYS A 172 1.91 28.09 5.33
N PHE A 173 1.14 28.22 6.41
CA PHE A 173 0.14 27.23 6.82
C PHE A 173 -1.25 27.72 6.38
N PRO A 174 -1.93 27.05 5.41
CA PRO A 174 -3.24 27.45 4.95
C PRO A 174 -4.33 27.19 6.00
N ALA A 175 -5.28 28.12 6.07
CA ALA A 175 -6.23 28.36 7.16
C ALA A 175 -7.27 27.26 7.47
N ARG A 176 -7.21 26.07 6.86
CA ARG A 176 -8.17 24.98 7.15
C ARG A 176 -7.90 24.26 8.47
N ALA A 177 -6.68 24.36 8.99
CA ALA A 177 -6.31 23.91 10.32
C ALA A 177 -6.08 25.13 11.23
N THR A 178 -6.82 25.24 12.33
CA THR A 178 -6.45 26.17 13.40
C THR A 178 -5.17 25.63 14.05
N ALA A 179 -4.02 26.06 13.52
CA ALA A 179 -2.72 25.59 14.00
C ALA A 179 -2.58 25.92 15.50
N LYS A 180 -2.68 24.89 16.34
CA LYS A 180 -2.60 25.06 17.79
C LYS A 180 -1.19 25.54 18.16
N PRO A 181 -1.02 26.52 19.07
CA PRO A 181 0.28 27.14 19.36
C PRO A 181 1.37 26.12 19.72
N HIS A 182 1.03 25.10 20.50
CA HIS A 182 1.97 24.06 20.91
C HIS A 182 2.56 23.25 19.74
N LYS A 183 1.82 23.05 18.64
CA LYS A 183 2.31 22.33 17.46
C LYS A 183 3.32 23.16 16.67
N ILE A 184 3.10 24.47 16.58
CA ILE A 184 4.05 25.41 15.97
C ILE A 184 5.36 25.44 16.77
N TYR A 185 5.28 25.43 18.11
CA TYR A 185 6.47 25.34 18.96
C TYR A 185 7.21 24.01 18.80
N TRP A 186 6.49 22.90 18.68
CA TRP A 186 7.08 21.58 18.45
C TRP A 186 7.84 21.51 17.12
N ILE A 187 7.25 21.99 16.02
CA ILE A 187 7.93 22.09 14.72
C ILE A 187 9.20 22.96 14.84
N ARG A 188 9.13 24.10 15.54
CA ARG A 188 10.31 24.95 15.78
C ARG A 188 11.42 24.26 16.57
N SER A 189 11.09 23.34 17.48
CA SER A 189 12.10 22.59 18.23
C SER A 189 12.79 21.50 17.41
N LEU A 190 12.12 20.95 16.40
CA LEU A 190 12.70 19.93 15.51
C LEU A 190 13.61 20.49 14.42
N LEU A 191 13.45 21.78 14.10
CA LEU A 191 14.17 22.47 13.03
C LEU A 191 15.40 23.24 13.54
N ARG A 192 15.82 23.03 14.79
CA ARG A 192 17.04 23.60 15.39
C ARG A 192 18.17 22.59 15.39
#